data_AF-A0A918WFM7-F1
#
_entry.id   AF-A0A918WFM7-F1
#
_cell.length_a   1.000
_cell.length_b   1.000
_cell.length_c   1.000
_cell.angle_alpha   90.00
_cell.angle_beta   90.00
_cell.angle_gamma   90.00
#
_symmetry.space_group_name_H-M   'P 1'
#
loop_
_entity.id
_entity.type
_entity.pdbx_description
1 polymer ?
#
loop_
_entity_poly.entity_id
_entity_poly.type
_entity_poly.pdbx_seq_one_letter_code
_entity_poly.pdbx_strand_id
1 'polypeptide(L)'
;MEILPLELADCSRWILQRPELVVPPYSIAVDINCPACQPPVAAPLAAYLNEFSDLPTLSWKSFDPQLLGRLEKSPLAAQLKVADEDLHLTLAKMGGSILEGPGVISRTRPHPYTFQVCLACKEPENQPFHLHLNQKRFEPGKVVNVIADSFLEWVDGGGDPPSAKCEQGPASHAKPTLL
;
A
#
# COMPACT_ATOMS: atom_id res chain seq x y z
N MET A 1 -6.97 -34.24 4.98
CA MET A 1 -5.97 -33.17 4.78
C MET A 1 -6.50 -32.27 3.68
N GLU A 2 -7.02 -31.10 4.03
CA GLU A 2 -7.36 -30.10 3.01
C GLU A 2 -6.06 -29.47 2.51
N ILE A 3 -5.80 -29.58 1.21
CA ILE A 3 -4.65 -28.93 0.58
C ILE A 3 -5.01 -27.44 0.48
N LEU A 4 -4.30 -26.58 1.21
CA LEU A 4 -4.45 -25.14 1.06
C LEU A 4 -4.08 -24.76 -0.38
N PRO A 5 -4.89 -23.91 -1.05
CA PRO A 5 -4.48 -23.28 -2.30
C PRO A 5 -3.06 -22.72 -2.17
N LEU A 6 -2.22 -22.88 -3.20
CA LEU A 6 -0.80 -22.52 -3.19
C LEU A 6 -0.55 -21.11 -2.64
N GLU A 7 -1.39 -20.15 -3.04
CA GLU A 7 -1.32 -18.75 -2.59
C GLU A 7 -1.52 -18.59 -1.07
N LEU A 8 -2.39 -19.39 -0.44
CA LEU A 8 -2.59 -19.38 1.01
C LEU A 8 -1.43 -20.08 1.74
N ALA A 9 -0.84 -21.11 1.13
CA ALA A 9 0.37 -21.73 1.67
C ALA A 9 1.57 -20.76 1.63
N ASP A 10 1.69 -19.97 0.56
CA ASP A 10 2.70 -18.92 0.44
C ASP A 10 2.50 -17.80 1.48
N CYS A 11 1.24 -17.36 1.67
CA CYS A 11 0.91 -16.41 2.73
C CYS A 11 1.22 -16.96 4.12
N SER A 12 0.83 -18.21 4.40
CA SER A 12 1.13 -18.88 5.67
C SER A 12 2.62 -18.89 5.96
N ARG A 13 3.44 -19.29 4.98
CA ARG A 13 4.90 -19.29 5.12
C ARG A 13 5.43 -17.88 5.38
N TRP A 14 4.97 -16.89 4.63
CA TRP A 14 5.38 -15.50 4.82
C TRP A 14 5.03 -14.98 6.24
N ILE A 15 3.84 -15.30 6.75
CA ILE A 15 3.41 -14.95 8.11
C ILE A 15 4.30 -15.61 9.16
N LEU A 16 4.54 -16.92 9.03
CA LEU A 16 5.24 -17.73 10.02
C LEU A 16 6.76 -17.52 10.02
N GLN A 17 7.33 -17.08 8.90
CA GLN A 17 8.77 -16.88 8.76
C GLN A 17 9.25 -15.54 9.31
N ARG A 18 8.37 -14.70 9.86
CA ARG A 18 8.79 -13.41 10.44
C ARG A 18 9.48 -13.63 11.78
N PRO A 19 10.80 -13.40 11.85
CA PRO A 19 11.56 -13.77 13.03
C PRO A 19 11.25 -12.84 14.22
N GLU A 20 10.91 -11.56 14.00
CA GLU A 20 10.55 -10.59 15.04
C GLU A 20 9.60 -9.52 14.44
N LEU A 21 8.86 -8.79 15.29
CA LEU A 21 8.09 -7.61 14.86
C LEU A 21 9.05 -6.62 14.21
N VAL A 22 8.83 -6.31 12.93
CA VAL A 22 9.63 -5.31 12.22
C VAL A 22 9.35 -3.94 12.84
N VAL A 23 10.39 -3.18 13.18
CA VAL A 23 10.25 -1.85 13.80
C VAL A 23 11.01 -0.80 12.98
N PRO A 24 10.33 0.24 12.46
CA PRO A 24 8.87 0.37 12.39
C PRO A 24 8.25 -0.59 11.35
N PRO A 25 7.03 -1.12 11.59
CA PRO A 25 6.40 -2.07 10.69
C PRO A 25 5.73 -1.35 9.52
N TYR A 26 6.53 -0.89 8.56
CA TYR A 26 6.04 -0.18 7.39
C TYR A 26 5.11 -1.04 6.54
N SER A 27 4.05 -0.42 6.02
CA SER A 27 3.12 -1.05 5.07
C SER A 27 2.68 -0.04 4.01
N ILE A 28 2.13 -0.54 2.90
CA ILE A 28 1.58 0.29 1.83
C ILE A 28 0.11 -0.09 1.65
N ALA A 29 -0.79 0.90 1.68
CA ALA A 29 -2.20 0.75 1.39
C ALA A 29 -2.54 1.45 0.07
N VAL A 30 -3.04 0.69 -0.91
CA VAL A 30 -3.35 1.15 -2.26
C VAL A 30 -4.86 1.08 -2.50
N ASP A 31 -5.52 2.24 -2.49
CA ASP A 31 -6.96 2.32 -2.78
C ASP A 31 -7.19 2.54 -4.29
N ILE A 32 -7.97 1.65 -4.90
CA ILE A 32 -8.27 1.68 -6.34
C ILE A 32 -9.74 2.05 -6.54
N ASN A 33 -9.96 3.32 -6.90
CA ASN A 33 -11.31 3.86 -7.06
C ASN A 33 -11.91 3.67 -8.47
N CYS A 34 -11.09 3.30 -9.47
CA CYS A 34 -11.58 2.84 -10.79
C CYS A 34 -10.75 1.65 -11.28
N PRO A 35 -11.08 0.40 -10.91
CA PRO A 35 -10.33 -0.79 -11.34
C PRO A 35 -10.27 -0.96 -12.87
N ALA A 36 -11.33 -0.57 -13.58
CA ALA A 36 -11.35 -0.59 -15.06
C ALA A 36 -10.34 0.39 -15.69
N CYS A 37 -9.95 1.41 -14.94
CA CYS A 37 -9.08 2.48 -15.41
C CYS A 37 -7.64 2.39 -14.86
N GLN A 38 -7.46 1.67 -13.76
CA GLN A 38 -6.26 1.64 -12.93
C GLN A 38 -5.92 0.17 -12.67
N PRO A 39 -5.04 -0.45 -13.47
CA PRO A 39 -4.59 -1.81 -13.22
C PRO A 39 -4.00 -2.00 -11.80
N PRO A 40 -4.12 -3.22 -11.24
CA PRO A 40 -3.46 -3.62 -9.99
C PRO A 40 -1.96 -3.34 -10.00
N VAL A 41 -1.43 -2.83 -8.88
CA VAL A 41 0.00 -2.54 -8.69
C VAL A 41 0.60 -3.27 -7.50
N ALA A 42 -0.19 -3.88 -6.62
CA ALA A 42 0.34 -4.50 -5.40
C ALA A 42 1.42 -5.55 -5.68
N ALA A 43 1.14 -6.49 -6.59
CA ALA A 43 2.07 -7.55 -6.94
C ALA A 43 3.37 -7.04 -7.60
N PRO A 44 3.32 -6.21 -8.66
CA PRO A 44 4.55 -5.67 -9.25
C PRO A 44 5.30 -4.73 -8.29
N LEU A 45 4.61 -4.01 -7.42
CA LEU A 45 5.25 -3.19 -6.37
C LEU A 45 5.97 -4.05 -5.33
N ALA A 46 5.38 -5.17 -4.90
CA ALA A 46 6.04 -6.10 -4.00
C ALA A 46 7.28 -6.74 -4.65
N ALA A 47 7.19 -7.12 -5.92
CA ALA A 47 8.34 -7.63 -6.67
C ALA A 47 9.46 -6.58 -6.74
N TYR A 48 9.13 -5.35 -7.10
CA TYR A 48 10.08 -4.24 -7.18
C TYR A 48 10.77 -3.98 -5.82
N LEU A 49 10.02 -3.84 -4.73
CA LEU A 49 10.60 -3.54 -3.42
C LEU A 49 11.44 -4.69 -2.88
N ASN A 50 11.09 -5.95 -3.15
CA ASN A 50 11.93 -7.10 -2.77
C ASN A 50 13.26 -7.14 -3.55
N GLU A 51 13.30 -6.59 -4.75
CA GLU A 51 14.51 -6.55 -5.58
C GLU A 51 15.39 -5.34 -5.25
N PHE A 52 14.78 -4.18 -4.98
CA PHE A 52 15.49 -2.90 -4.93
C PHE A 52 15.42 -2.16 -3.61
N SER A 53 14.57 -2.55 -2.64
CA SER A 53 14.54 -1.85 -1.36
C SER A 53 15.68 -2.32 -0.46
N ASP A 54 16.47 -1.38 0.04
CA ASP A 54 17.54 -1.64 1.00
C ASP A 54 17.02 -1.81 2.44
N LEU A 55 15.69 -1.80 2.67
CA LEU A 55 15.09 -1.95 3.99
C LEU A 55 15.36 -3.37 4.52
N PRO A 56 16.35 -3.54 5.42
CA PRO A 56 16.74 -4.86 5.87
C PRO A 56 15.57 -5.43 6.67
N THR A 57 15.33 -6.74 6.56
CA THR A 57 14.25 -7.50 7.25
C THR A 57 12.84 -7.47 6.64
N LEU A 58 12.58 -6.60 5.65
CA LEU A 58 11.28 -6.57 4.98
C LEU A 58 11.26 -7.46 3.73
N SER A 59 10.58 -8.60 3.81
CA SER A 59 10.06 -9.28 2.62
C SER A 59 8.66 -8.77 2.33
N TRP A 60 8.51 -8.06 1.20
CA TRP A 60 7.27 -7.45 0.77
C TRP A 60 6.30 -8.47 0.21
N LYS A 61 5.05 -8.47 0.69
CA LYS A 61 3.97 -9.33 0.20
C LYS A 61 2.78 -8.51 -0.24
N SER A 62 2.31 -8.78 -1.45
CA SER A 62 1.09 -8.20 -2.00
C SER A 62 -0.14 -8.97 -1.55
N PHE A 63 -1.19 -8.22 -1.22
CA PHE A 63 -2.50 -8.71 -0.81
C PHE A 63 -3.56 -8.00 -1.63
N ASP A 64 -4.06 -8.67 -2.66
CA ASP A 64 -5.21 -8.21 -3.43
C ASP A 64 -6.55 -8.56 -2.74
N PRO A 65 -7.69 -8.00 -3.20
CA PRO A 65 -8.98 -8.26 -2.57
C PRO A 65 -9.41 -9.74 -2.58
N GLN A 66 -9.02 -10.52 -3.59
CA GLN A 66 -9.36 -11.94 -3.66
C GLN A 66 -8.58 -12.74 -2.63
N LEU A 67 -7.28 -12.49 -2.52
CA LEU A 67 -6.42 -13.13 -1.53
C LEU A 67 -6.84 -12.76 -0.11
N LEU A 68 -7.15 -11.49 0.15
CA LEU A 68 -7.68 -11.03 1.43
C LEU A 68 -8.99 -11.74 1.78
N GLY A 69 -9.94 -11.80 0.84
CA GLY A 69 -11.22 -12.49 1.05
C GLY A 69 -11.08 -14.00 1.28
N ARG A 70 -10.06 -14.64 0.70
CA ARG A 70 -9.72 -16.04 0.97
C ARG A 70 -9.07 -16.20 2.35
N LEU A 71 -8.15 -15.30 2.69
CA LEU A 71 -7.44 -15.31 3.97
C LEU A 71 -8.43 -15.13 5.13
N GLU A 72 -9.36 -14.18 5.04
CA GLU A 72 -10.42 -13.93 6.03
C GLU A 72 -11.28 -15.17 6.35
N LYS A 73 -11.46 -16.06 5.38
CA LYS A 73 -12.24 -17.30 5.49
C LYS A 73 -11.38 -18.52 5.85
N SER A 74 -10.07 -18.37 5.89
CA SER A 74 -9.14 -19.47 6.15
C SER A 74 -8.90 -19.65 7.66
N PRO A 75 -8.47 -20.85 8.11
CA PRO A 75 -8.04 -21.06 9.48
C PRO A 75 -6.87 -20.14 9.91
N LEU A 76 -6.08 -19.64 8.96
CA LEU A 76 -4.98 -18.70 9.24
C LEU A 76 -5.51 -17.35 9.72
N ALA A 77 -6.70 -16.90 9.29
CA ALA A 77 -7.28 -15.68 9.83
C ALA A 77 -7.52 -15.78 11.34
N ALA A 78 -7.86 -16.96 11.88
CA ALA A 78 -8.00 -17.13 13.32
C ALA A 78 -6.66 -17.01 14.07
N GLN A 79 -5.54 -17.33 13.41
CA GLN A 79 -4.19 -17.18 13.96
C GLN A 79 -3.68 -15.73 13.86
N LEU A 80 -4.11 -15.01 12.82
CA LEU A 80 -3.77 -13.60 12.61
C LEU A 80 -4.63 -12.65 13.44
N LYS A 81 -5.92 -12.97 13.63
CA LYS A 81 -6.87 -12.14 14.37
C LYS A 81 -6.53 -12.18 15.85
N VAL A 82 -5.73 -11.21 16.29
CA VAL A 82 -5.78 -10.74 17.68
C VAL A 82 -7.21 -10.24 17.87
N ALA A 83 -7.92 -10.79 18.87
CA ALA A 83 -9.35 -10.63 19.11
C ALA A 83 -9.93 -9.28 18.62
N ASP A 84 -10.88 -9.34 17.69
CA ASP A 84 -11.67 -8.23 17.12
C ASP A 84 -10.96 -7.21 16.22
N GLU A 85 -9.67 -7.40 15.89
CA GLU A 85 -8.97 -6.48 14.98
C GLU A 85 -9.25 -6.77 13.49
N ASP A 86 -9.38 -5.69 12.70
CA ASP A 86 -9.54 -5.77 11.25
C ASP A 86 -8.31 -6.42 10.60
N LEU A 87 -8.52 -7.42 9.72
CA LEU A 87 -7.41 -8.15 9.09
C LEU A 87 -6.42 -7.23 8.36
N HIS A 88 -6.90 -6.16 7.72
CA HIS A 88 -6.01 -5.25 6.97
C HIS A 88 -5.13 -4.48 7.95
N LEU A 89 -5.70 -4.04 9.08
CA LEU A 89 -4.95 -3.38 10.13
C LEU A 89 -3.92 -4.32 10.76
N THR A 90 -4.28 -5.57 11.03
CA THR A 90 -3.34 -6.59 11.52
C THR A 90 -2.19 -6.78 10.55
N LEU A 91 -2.47 -6.99 9.26
CA LEU A 91 -1.43 -7.17 8.23
C LEU A 91 -0.55 -5.92 8.07
N ALA A 92 -1.12 -4.72 8.21
CA ALA A 92 -0.37 -3.47 8.21
C ALA A 92 0.59 -3.39 9.40
N LYS A 93 0.11 -3.70 10.61
CA LYS A 93 0.91 -3.72 11.85
C LYS A 93 2.01 -4.77 11.86
N MET A 94 1.85 -5.86 11.11
CA MET A 94 2.94 -6.83 10.93
C MET A 94 4.10 -6.24 10.13
N GLY A 95 3.86 -5.26 9.24
CA GLY A 95 4.83 -4.63 8.34
C GLY A 95 4.97 -5.36 6.99
N GLY A 96 5.78 -4.85 6.06
CA GLY A 96 6.09 -5.43 4.74
C GLY A 96 4.90 -5.88 3.90
N SER A 97 3.71 -5.34 4.16
CA SER A 97 2.49 -5.69 3.46
C SER A 97 2.12 -4.59 2.49
N ILE A 98 1.65 -5.00 1.32
CA ILE A 98 1.07 -4.12 0.31
C ILE A 98 -0.38 -4.54 0.14
N LEU A 99 -1.28 -3.78 0.74
CA LEU A 99 -2.70 -4.07 0.81
C LEU A 99 -3.40 -3.26 -0.27
N GLU A 100 -4.04 -3.91 -1.23
CA GLU A 100 -4.71 -3.25 -2.34
C GLU A 100 -6.20 -3.59 -2.36
N GLY A 101 -7.02 -2.57 -2.54
CA GLY A 101 -8.46 -2.75 -2.66
C GLY A 101 -9.27 -1.54 -2.23
N PRO A 102 -10.58 -1.54 -2.53
CA PRO A 102 -11.47 -0.44 -2.17
C PRO A 102 -11.52 -0.25 -0.65
N GLY A 103 -11.25 0.97 -0.19
CA GLY A 103 -11.38 1.35 1.23
C GLY A 103 -10.28 0.81 2.15
N VAL A 104 -9.21 0.23 1.60
CA VAL A 104 -8.07 -0.29 2.38
C VAL A 104 -7.41 0.79 3.23
N ILE A 105 -7.37 2.02 2.74
CA ILE A 105 -6.79 3.17 3.44
C ILE A 105 -7.58 3.46 4.72
N SER A 106 -8.92 3.44 4.66
CA SER A 106 -9.75 3.65 5.85
C SER A 106 -9.54 2.57 6.91
N ARG A 107 -9.34 1.31 6.49
CA ARG A 107 -9.12 0.17 7.40
C ARG A 107 -7.74 0.19 8.05
N THR A 108 -6.74 0.72 7.35
CA THR A 108 -5.34 0.76 7.80
C THR A 108 -4.94 2.09 8.44
N ARG A 109 -5.76 3.16 8.31
CA ARG A 109 -5.54 4.49 8.87
C ARG A 109 -5.11 4.52 10.35
N PRO A 110 -5.60 3.64 11.25
CA PRO A 110 -5.13 3.63 12.63
C PRO A 110 -3.64 3.29 12.80
N HIS A 111 -2.99 2.72 11.78
CA HIS A 111 -1.57 2.40 11.79
C HIS A 111 -0.74 3.52 11.16
N PRO A 112 0.09 4.26 11.94
CA PRO A 112 0.80 5.45 11.46
C PRO A 112 1.88 5.13 10.42
N TYR A 113 2.42 3.90 10.43
CA TYR A 113 3.45 3.46 9.47
C TYR A 113 2.84 2.86 8.19
N THR A 114 1.65 3.32 7.79
CA THR A 114 1.02 2.94 6.53
C THR A 114 1.13 4.06 5.52
N PHE A 115 1.90 3.83 4.46
CA PHE A 115 1.96 4.73 3.32
C PHE A 115 0.69 4.57 2.47
N GLN A 116 -0.01 5.69 2.22
CA GLN A 116 -1.37 5.69 1.67
C GLN A 116 -1.35 6.22 0.24
N VAL A 117 -1.71 5.34 -0.70
CA VAL A 117 -1.68 5.60 -2.14
C VAL A 117 -3.09 5.54 -2.70
N CYS A 118 -3.57 6.63 -3.28
CA CYS A 118 -4.82 6.65 -4.02
C CYS A 118 -4.54 6.57 -5.53
N LEU A 119 -5.11 5.54 -6.17
CA LEU A 119 -5.12 5.40 -7.62
C LEU A 119 -6.51 5.77 -8.15
N ALA A 120 -6.63 6.95 -8.74
CA ALA A 120 -7.92 7.48 -9.17
C ALA A 120 -7.82 8.27 -10.47
N CYS A 121 -8.90 8.24 -11.27
CA CYS A 121 -9.02 9.04 -12.48
C CYS A 121 -9.36 10.51 -12.20
N LYS A 122 -9.91 10.76 -11.02
CA LYS A 122 -10.35 12.07 -10.55
C LYS A 122 -9.73 12.29 -9.18
N GLU A 123 -9.47 13.55 -8.85
CA GLU A 123 -8.96 13.90 -7.54
C GLU A 123 -9.97 13.51 -6.46
N PRO A 124 -9.55 12.70 -5.47
CA PRO A 124 -10.45 12.30 -4.39
C PRO A 124 -10.77 13.51 -3.51
N GLU A 125 -12.04 13.70 -3.20
CA GLU A 125 -12.47 14.76 -2.30
C GLU A 125 -12.19 14.35 -0.84
N ASN A 126 -11.54 15.24 -0.08
CA ASN A 126 -11.52 15.24 1.38
C ASN A 126 -10.83 14.06 2.11
N GLN A 127 -9.76 13.49 1.58
CA GLN A 127 -8.93 12.56 2.35
C GLN A 127 -7.43 12.87 2.19
N PRO A 128 -6.66 12.92 3.29
CA PRO A 128 -5.21 13.05 3.20
C PRO A 128 -4.64 11.71 2.71
N PHE A 129 -3.93 11.76 1.59
CA PHE A 129 -3.14 10.65 1.05
C PHE A 129 -1.67 11.08 1.03
N HIS A 130 -0.75 10.13 1.12
CA HIS A 130 0.66 10.43 0.90
C HIS A 130 0.94 10.63 -0.59
N LEU A 131 0.25 9.83 -1.43
CA LEU A 131 0.39 9.90 -2.87
C LEU A 131 -0.96 9.71 -3.55
N HIS A 132 -1.27 10.57 -4.52
CA HIS A 132 -2.42 10.45 -5.39
C HIS A 132 -1.96 10.43 -6.84
N LEU A 133 -2.25 9.34 -7.55
CA LEU A 133 -1.84 9.13 -8.93
C LEU A 133 -3.05 8.81 -9.81
N ASN A 134 -2.98 9.31 -11.04
CA ASN A 134 -3.80 8.81 -12.14
C ASN A 134 -2.89 8.01 -13.08
N GLN A 135 -2.94 6.68 -13.02
CA GLN A 135 -2.04 5.82 -13.79
C GLN A 135 -2.10 6.05 -15.30
N LYS A 136 -3.23 6.51 -15.85
CA LYS A 136 -3.37 6.82 -17.28
C LYS A 136 -2.46 7.96 -17.76
N ARG A 137 -1.90 8.74 -16.84
CA ARG A 137 -0.97 9.83 -17.15
C ARG A 137 0.50 9.38 -17.13
N PHE A 138 0.76 8.13 -16.79
CA PHE A 138 2.10 7.57 -16.72
C PHE A 138 2.32 6.57 -17.86
N GLU A 139 3.58 6.44 -18.26
CA GLU A 139 3.97 5.34 -19.14
C GLU A 139 3.77 4.00 -18.42
N PRO A 140 3.51 2.90 -19.16
CA PRO A 140 3.40 1.57 -18.58
C PRO A 140 4.59 1.24 -17.68
N GLY A 141 4.32 0.76 -16.47
CA GLY A 141 5.35 0.37 -15.49
C GLY A 141 5.94 1.52 -14.67
N LYS A 142 5.81 2.79 -15.08
CA LYS A 142 6.38 3.92 -14.30
C LYS A 142 5.68 4.17 -12.96
N VAL A 143 4.39 3.86 -12.89
CA VAL A 143 3.59 4.04 -11.67
C VAL A 143 4.20 3.27 -10.49
N VAL A 144 4.67 2.06 -10.73
CA VAL A 144 5.27 1.22 -9.68
C VAL A 144 6.50 1.88 -9.09
N ASN A 145 7.40 2.37 -9.94
CA ASN A 145 8.60 3.08 -9.51
C ASN A 145 8.24 4.35 -8.74
N VAL A 146 7.30 5.16 -9.25
CA VAL A 146 6.87 6.40 -8.57
C VAL A 146 6.33 6.10 -7.17
N ILE A 147 5.53 5.04 -7.01
CA ILE A 147 5.04 4.63 -5.69
C ILE A 147 6.21 4.17 -4.79
N ALA A 148 7.10 3.32 -5.32
CA ALA A 148 8.24 2.79 -4.57
C ALA A 148 9.18 3.90 -4.10
N ASP A 149 9.61 4.78 -5.01
CA ASP A 149 10.52 5.88 -4.73
C ASP A 149 9.92 6.84 -3.69
N SER A 150 8.65 7.24 -3.88
CA SER A 150 7.95 8.12 -2.92
C SER A 150 7.80 7.47 -1.54
N PHE A 151 7.60 6.15 -1.50
CA PHE A 151 7.52 5.40 -0.25
C PHE A 151 8.88 5.37 0.46
N LEU A 152 9.97 5.12 -0.27
CA LEU A 152 11.32 5.07 0.30
C LEU A 152 11.75 6.45 0.82
N GLU A 153 11.49 7.52 0.05
CA GLU A 153 11.72 8.90 0.51
C GLU A 153 10.94 9.22 1.80
N TRP A 154 9.70 8.75 1.89
CA TRP A 154 8.87 8.91 3.08
C TRP A 154 9.41 8.13 4.30
N VAL A 155 9.89 6.91 4.08
CA VAL A 155 10.57 6.11 5.11
C VAL A 155 11.84 6.82 5.61
N ASP A 156 12.67 7.31 4.70
CA ASP A 156 13.90 8.03 5.02
C ASP A 156 13.63 9.35 5.78
N GLY A 157 12.48 9.98 5.51
CA GLY A 157 11.97 11.13 6.24
C GLY A 157 11.42 10.84 7.64
N GLY A 158 11.43 9.57 8.09
CA GLY A 158 10.95 9.16 9.41
C GLY A 158 9.50 8.65 9.46
N GLY A 159 8.81 8.58 8.32
CA GLY A 159 7.47 8.01 8.23
C GLY A 159 6.35 8.90 8.77
N ASP A 160 6.46 10.22 8.61
CA ASP A 160 5.48 11.18 9.13
C ASP A 160 4.07 10.96 8.53
N PRO A 161 2.98 11.09 9.32
CA PRO A 161 1.63 10.95 8.81
C PRO A 161 1.34 11.98 7.70
N PRO A 162 0.38 11.70 6.79
CA PRO A 162 0.14 12.57 5.65
C PRO A 162 -0.33 13.93 6.15
N SER A 163 0.41 14.99 5.83
CA SER A 163 0.06 16.34 6.25
C SER A 163 -1.27 16.73 5.59
N ALA A 164 -2.18 17.35 6.35
CA ALA A 164 -3.48 17.82 5.83
C ALA A 164 -3.35 18.99 4.82
N LYS A 165 -2.15 19.27 4.31
CA LYS A 165 -1.87 20.36 3.38
C LYS A 165 -1.18 19.77 2.16
N CYS A 166 -1.94 19.61 1.08
CA CYS A 166 -1.38 19.85 -0.23
C CYS A 166 -0.91 21.30 -0.23
N GLU A 167 0.36 21.54 0.09
CA GLU A 167 0.98 22.80 -0.27
C GLU A 167 0.92 22.88 -1.80
N GLN A 168 -0.01 23.69 -2.27
CA GLN A 168 -0.08 24.09 -3.66
C GLN A 168 1.31 24.62 -4.03
N GLY A 169 2.04 23.88 -4.86
CA GLY A 169 3.19 24.44 -5.56
C GLY A 169 2.75 25.78 -6.17
N PRO A 170 3.57 26.83 -6.09
CA PRO A 170 3.14 28.17 -6.48
C PRO A 170 2.61 28.13 -7.90
N ALA A 171 1.34 28.51 -8.06
CA ALA A 171 0.73 28.74 -9.36
C ALA A 171 1.52 29.85 -10.06
N SER A 172 2.45 29.44 -10.93
CA SER A 172 3.12 30.34 -11.86
C SER A 172 2.10 30.82 -12.91
N HIS A 173 1.23 31.74 -12.51
CA HIS A 173 0.52 32.60 -13.44
C HIS A 173 1.46 33.70 -13.94
N ALA A 174 2.30 33.34 -14.92
CA ALA A 174 2.86 34.35 -15.80
C ALA A 174 1.72 34.87 -16.69
N LYS A 175 1.26 36.09 -16.41
CA LYS A 175 0.38 36.85 -17.32
C LYS A 175 1.11 37.08 -18.65
N PRO A 176 0.47 36.89 -19.81
CA PRO A 176 0.97 37.49 -21.03
C PRO A 176 0.78 39.00 -20.93
N THR A 177 1.90 39.74 -20.91
CA THR A 177 1.90 41.18 -21.14
C THR A 177 1.75 41.38 -22.64
N LEU A 178 0.61 41.91 -23.06
CA LEU A 178 0.43 42.48 -24.39
C LEU A 178 1.07 43.88 -24.38
N LEU A 179 2.08 44.06 -25.24
CA LEU A 179 2.45 45.33 -25.84
C LEU A 179 2.54 45.12 -27.35
#